data_AF-W8ATI8-F1
#
_entry.id   AF-W8ATI8-F1
#
_cell.length_a   1.000
_cell.length_b   1.000
_cell.length_c   1.000
_cell.angle_alpha   90.00
_cell.angle_beta   90.00
_cell.angle_gamma   90.00
#
_symmetry.space_group_name_H-M   'P 1'
#
loop_
_entity.id
_entity.type
_entity.pdbx_description
1 polymer ?
#
loop_
_entity_poly.entity_id
_entity_poly.type
_entity_poly.pdbx_seq_one_letter_code
_entity_poly.pdbx_strand_id
1 'polypeptide(L)'
;NCKDYITEKFFNNALKHNILPIVMGARPEDYEVSAPYHSYIHVDEFGSAKELAEYLHILDKDDELYNSYFKWKGTGDFVNTFYWCRVCALLHDEESLRRPRWYTDVNDWWRGDGICRQGSWRN
;
A
#
# COMPACT_ATOMS: atom_id res chain seq x y z
N ASN A 1 -11.45 2.29 -3.70
CA ASN A 1 -10.06 2.58 -3.32
C ASN A 1 -10.00 3.87 -2.51
N CYS A 2 -9.32 3.88 -1.38
CA CYS A 2 -9.18 5.02 -0.47
C CYS A 2 -7.71 5.38 -0.32
N LYS A 3 -7.42 6.68 -0.27
CA LYS A 3 -6.07 7.19 -0.02
C LYS A 3 -5.46 6.51 1.21
N ASP A 4 -4.20 6.12 1.11
CA ASP A 4 -3.40 5.53 2.20
C ASP A 4 -3.92 4.18 2.74
N TYR A 5 -4.97 3.57 2.16
CA TYR A 5 -5.58 2.33 2.69
C TYR A 5 -4.80 1.07 2.31
N ILE A 6 -3.57 0.98 2.81
CA ILE A 6 -2.66 -0.18 2.72
C ILE A 6 -2.53 -0.78 4.12
N THR A 7 -2.79 -2.08 4.24
CA THR A 7 -2.92 -2.75 5.55
C THR A 7 -1.98 -3.94 5.69
N GLU A 8 -2.09 -4.70 6.78
CA GLU A 8 -1.28 -5.87 7.09
C GLU A 8 -1.30 -6.93 5.98
N LYS A 9 -2.36 -6.96 5.17
CA LYS A 9 -2.51 -7.90 4.05
C LYS A 9 -1.36 -7.78 3.06
N PHE A 10 -0.92 -6.54 2.79
CA PHE A 10 0.17 -6.26 1.88
C PHE A 10 1.52 -6.63 2.50
N PHE A 11 1.81 -6.08 3.66
CA PHE A 11 3.13 -6.22 4.30
C PHE A 11 3.33 -7.59 4.96
N ASN A 12 2.42 -7.96 5.87
CA ASN A 12 2.56 -9.14 6.70
C ASN A 12 2.12 -10.41 5.99
N ASN A 13 0.96 -10.41 5.32
CA ASN A 13 0.42 -11.64 4.75
C ASN A 13 1.06 -11.98 3.39
N ALA A 14 1.50 -10.98 2.62
CA ALA A 14 2.08 -11.20 1.30
C ALA A 14 3.61 -11.04 1.28
N LEU A 15 4.13 -9.80 1.33
CA LEU A 15 5.55 -9.54 1.09
C LEU A 15 6.47 -10.27 2.07
N LYS A 16 6.13 -10.29 3.36
CA LYS A 16 6.88 -11.01 4.40
C LYS A 16 6.89 -12.53 4.21
N HIS A 17 5.92 -13.08 3.48
CA HIS A 17 5.80 -14.52 3.21
C HIS A 17 6.25 -14.90 1.79
N ASN A 18 7.03 -14.05 1.11
CA ASN A 18 7.53 -14.31 -0.24
C ASN A 18 6.41 -14.49 -1.29
N ILE A 19 5.27 -13.84 -1.09
CA ILE A 19 4.14 -13.87 -2.03
C ILE A 19 4.13 -12.55 -2.79
N LEU A 20 3.88 -12.61 -4.10
CA LEU A 20 3.63 -11.44 -4.95
C LEU A 20 2.19 -10.95 -4.74
N PRO A 21 1.95 -9.80 -4.08
CA PRO A 21 0.62 -9.29 -3.88
C PRO A 21 0.04 -8.67 -5.17
N ILE A 22 -1.19 -9.04 -5.49
CA ILE A 22 -2.06 -8.30 -6.41
C ILE A 22 -2.93 -7.38 -5.57
N VAL A 23 -2.79 -6.07 -5.75
CA VAL A 23 -3.31 -5.09 -4.81
C VAL A 23 -4.46 -4.28 -5.37
N MET A 24 -5.46 -4.06 -4.50
CA MET A 24 -6.59 -3.17 -4.71
C MET A 24 -6.98 -2.62 -3.33
N GLY A 25 -6.93 -1.30 -3.14
CA GLY A 25 -7.26 -0.71 -1.84
C GLY A 25 -6.90 0.76 -1.78
N ALA A 26 -5.62 1.06 -1.88
CA ALA A 26 -5.11 2.42 -2.04
C ALA A 26 -4.93 2.79 -3.52
N ARG A 27 -4.44 4.00 -3.79
CA ARG A 27 -4.13 4.46 -5.15
C ARG A 27 -2.72 4.02 -5.57
N PRO A 28 -2.40 3.95 -6.87
CA PRO A 28 -1.05 3.61 -7.32
C PRO A 28 0.04 4.42 -6.63
N GLU A 29 -0.15 5.74 -6.51
CA GLU A 29 0.79 6.65 -5.87
C GLU A 29 1.03 6.33 -4.38
N ASP A 30 0.02 5.81 -3.67
CA ASP A 30 0.13 5.45 -2.26
C ASP A 30 1.01 4.18 -2.08
N TYR A 31 0.90 3.24 -3.03
CA TYR A 31 1.75 2.05 -3.04
C TYR A 31 3.18 2.39 -3.45
N GLU A 32 3.37 3.27 -4.43
CA GLU A 32 4.71 3.70 -4.88
C GLU A 32 5.56 4.27 -3.75
N VAL A 33 4.96 5.05 -2.84
CA VAL A 33 5.67 5.62 -1.69
C VAL A 33 5.83 4.66 -0.52
N SER A 34 5.00 3.63 -0.43
CA SER A 34 4.91 2.73 0.74
C SER A 34 5.60 1.37 0.54
N ALA A 35 5.81 0.97 -0.70
CA ALA A 35 6.29 -0.36 -1.06
C ALA A 35 7.68 -0.31 -1.72
N PRO A 36 8.47 -1.39 -1.61
CA PRO A 36 9.67 -1.53 -2.44
C PRO A 36 9.32 -1.45 -3.93
N TYR A 37 10.20 -0.83 -4.72
CA TYR A 37 10.01 -0.72 -6.16
C TYR A 37 9.80 -2.09 -6.81
N HIS A 38 8.80 -2.19 -7.68
CA HIS A 38 8.48 -3.41 -8.45
C HIS A 38 8.27 -4.65 -7.55
N SER A 39 7.48 -4.51 -6.48
CA SER A 39 7.20 -5.58 -5.51
C SER A 39 5.75 -6.07 -5.49
N TYR A 40 4.89 -5.51 -6.33
CA TYR A 40 3.45 -5.77 -6.37
C TYR A 40 2.89 -5.56 -7.77
N ILE A 41 1.67 -6.04 -7.99
CA ILE A 41 0.89 -5.77 -9.20
C ILE A 41 -0.34 -4.97 -8.79
N HIS A 42 -0.52 -3.75 -9.31
CA HIS A 42 -1.71 -2.96 -9.03
C HIS A 42 -2.81 -3.24 -10.06
N VAL A 43 -4.05 -3.46 -9.62
CA VAL A 43 -5.16 -3.77 -10.54
C VAL A 43 -5.47 -2.67 -11.56
N ASP A 44 -5.18 -1.41 -11.20
CA ASP A 44 -5.38 -0.24 -12.10
C ASP A 44 -4.33 -0.16 -13.22
N GLU A 45 -3.29 -1.01 -13.24
CA GLU A 45 -2.36 -1.14 -14.37
C GLU A 45 -3.02 -1.80 -15.60
N PHE A 46 -4.18 -2.43 -15.42
CA PHE A 46 -4.87 -3.22 -16.45
C PHE A 46 -6.24 -2.62 -16.83
N GLY A 47 -6.46 -2.50 -18.13
CA GLY A 47 -7.71 -2.04 -18.74
C GLY A 47 -8.91 -2.96 -18.49
N SER A 48 -8.70 -4.21 -18.06
CA SER A 48 -9.77 -5.11 -17.63
C SER A 48 -9.30 -6.21 -16.65
N ALA A 49 -10.22 -6.84 -15.92
CA ALA A 49 -9.90 -8.03 -15.13
C ALA A 49 -9.43 -9.20 -16.01
N LYS A 50 -9.91 -9.27 -17.26
CA LYS A 50 -9.47 -10.23 -18.25
C LYS A 50 -8.00 -10.01 -18.62
N GLU A 51 -7.60 -8.77 -18.85
CA GLU A 51 -6.22 -8.41 -19.18
C GLU A 51 -5.26 -8.71 -18.02
N LEU A 52 -5.67 -8.43 -16.78
CA LEU A 52 -4.93 -8.88 -15.60
C LEU A 52 -4.77 -10.40 -15.57
N ALA A 53 -5.84 -11.16 -15.81
CA ALA A 53 -5.77 -12.62 -15.84
C ALA A 53 -4.84 -13.15 -16.96
N GLU A 54 -4.88 -12.53 -18.14
CA GLU A 54 -3.97 -12.84 -19.26
C GLU A 54 -2.51 -12.57 -18.86
N TYR A 55 -2.22 -11.45 -18.19
CA TYR A 55 -0.90 -11.16 -17.66
C TYR A 55 -0.44 -12.17 -16.62
N LEU A 56 -1.31 -12.57 -15.68
CA LEU A 56 -0.98 -13.58 -14.68
C LEU A 56 -0.66 -14.95 -15.31
N HIS A 57 -1.31 -15.31 -16.42
CA HIS A 57 -0.96 -16.52 -17.17
C HIS A 57 0.38 -16.45 -17.90
N ILE A 58 0.82 -15.25 -18.30
CA ILE A 58 2.18 -15.04 -18.83
C ILE A 58 3.18 -15.18 -17.68
N LEU A 59 2.89 -14.53 -16.55
CA LEU A 59 3.73 -14.53 -15.36
C LEU A 59 3.95 -15.93 -14.77
N ASP A 60 2.91 -16.76 -14.74
CA ASP A 60 2.96 -18.16 -14.28
C ASP A 60 3.87 -19.06 -15.15
N LYS A 61 4.10 -18.67 -16.40
CA LYS A 61 4.93 -19.44 -17.35
C LYS A 61 6.36 -18.94 -17.47
N ASP A 62 6.68 -17.81 -16.85
CA ASP A 62 7.97 -17.14 -16.94
C ASP A 62 8.53 -16.89 -15.53
N ASP A 63 9.34 -17.86 -15.08
CA ASP A 63 9.98 -17.80 -13.77
C ASP A 63 10.93 -16.59 -13.64
N GLU A 64 11.57 -16.14 -14.72
CA GLU A 64 12.46 -14.97 -14.66
C GLU A 64 11.66 -13.69 -14.43
N LEU A 65 10.53 -13.55 -15.13
CA LEU A 65 9.62 -12.43 -14.94
C LEU A 65 8.99 -12.46 -13.54
N TYR A 66 8.52 -13.62 -13.07
CA TYR A 66 7.98 -13.75 -11.71
C TYR A 66 9.03 -13.40 -10.66
N ASN A 67 10.25 -13.93 -10.79
CA ASN A 67 11.33 -13.65 -9.85
C ASN A 67 11.80 -12.19 -9.89
N SER A 68 11.53 -11.46 -10.98
CA SER A 68 11.86 -10.03 -11.09
C SER A 68 11.16 -9.17 -10.05
N TYR A 69 9.95 -9.57 -9.61
CA TYR A 69 9.18 -8.92 -8.54
C TYR A 69 9.78 -9.07 -7.13
N PHE A 70 10.80 -9.91 -6.97
CA PHE A 70 11.47 -10.14 -5.69
C PHE A 70 12.89 -9.58 -5.66
N LYS A 71 13.32 -8.85 -6.69
CA LYS A 71 14.66 -8.22 -6.76
C LYS A 71 14.88 -7.16 -5.68
N TRP A 72 13.81 -6.63 -5.08
CA TRP A 72 13.91 -5.71 -3.95
C TRP A 72 14.38 -6.39 -2.66
N LYS A 73 14.33 -7.74 -2.56
CA LYS A 73 14.76 -8.44 -1.35
C LYS A 73 16.24 -8.16 -1.07
N GLY A 74 16.55 -7.91 0.20
CA GLY A 74 17.89 -7.51 0.64
C GLY A 74 18.17 -6.01 0.53
N THR A 75 17.24 -5.21 -0.02
CA THR A 75 17.33 -3.73 0.04
C THR A 75 16.72 -3.13 1.31
N GLY A 76 16.00 -3.93 2.09
CA GLY A 76 15.40 -3.54 3.37
C GLY A 76 14.52 -4.66 3.97
N ASP A 77 13.97 -4.41 5.16
CA ASP A 77 13.18 -5.37 5.92
C ASP A 77 11.90 -4.75 6.49
N PHE A 78 10.82 -5.56 6.56
CA PHE A 78 9.61 -5.19 7.28
C PHE A 78 9.77 -5.45 8.77
N VAL A 79 10.11 -4.40 9.50
CA VAL A 79 10.35 -4.46 10.94
C VAL A 79 9.12 -4.08 11.75
N ASN A 80 8.98 -4.68 12.93
CA ASN A 80 8.04 -4.18 13.92
C ASN A 80 8.54 -2.82 14.42
N THR A 81 7.80 -1.76 14.11
CA THR A 81 8.17 -0.41 14.54
C THR A 81 7.73 -0.08 15.97
N PHE A 82 7.21 -1.07 16.71
CA PHE A 82 6.62 -0.92 18.04
C PHE A 82 5.60 0.23 18.05
N TYR A 83 4.53 0.06 17.27
CA TYR A 83 3.54 1.09 16.97
C TYR A 83 3.14 1.93 18.20
N TRP A 84 2.78 1.29 19.31
CA TRP A 84 2.38 1.98 20.53
C TRP A 84 3.52 2.78 21.18
N CYS A 85 4.75 2.28 21.13
CA CYS A 85 5.92 3.04 21.59
C CYS A 85 6.16 4.28 20.73
N ARG A 86 5.98 4.19 19.40
CA ARG A 86 6.08 5.36 18.51
C ARG A 86 4.99 6.39 18.76
N VAL A 87 3.74 5.95 18.94
CA VAL A 87 2.64 6.85 19.32
C VAL A 87 2.95 7.54 20.65
N CYS A 88 3.41 6.79 21.65
CA CYS A 88 3.83 7.34 22.94
C CYS A 88 4.95 8.38 22.77
N ALA A 89 6.00 8.05 22.02
CA ALA A 89 7.11 8.96 21.74
C ALA A 89 6.65 10.26 21.05
N LEU A 90 5.76 10.16 20.06
CA LEU A 90 5.19 11.33 19.36
C LEU A 90 4.32 12.20 20.28
N LEU A 91 3.58 11.59 21.21
CA LEU A 91 2.78 12.31 22.20
C LEU A 91 3.64 13.04 23.24
N HIS A 92 4.86 12.57 23.48
CA HIS A 92 5.83 13.17 24.39
C HIS A 92 6.87 14.07 23.68
N ASP A 93 6.78 14.23 22.36
CA ASP A 93 7.64 15.15 21.61
C ASP A 93 7.18 16.60 21.79
N GLU A 94 7.90 17.36 22.63
CA GLU A 94 7.60 18.76 22.92
C GLU A 94 7.57 19.65 21.66
N GLU A 95 8.36 19.32 20.62
CA GLU A 95 8.35 20.10 19.38
C GLU A 95 7.03 19.92 18.61
N SER A 96 6.56 18.68 18.50
CA SER A 96 5.25 18.36 17.92
C SER A 96 4.11 19.04 18.69
N LEU A 97 4.22 19.14 20.02
CA LEU A 97 3.22 19.82 20.86
C LEU A 97 3.19 21.35 20.66
N ARG A 98 4.30 21.98 20.22
CA ARG A 98 4.35 23.41 19.90
C ARG A 98 3.58 23.77 18.63
N ARG A 99 3.33 22.81 17.75
CA ARG A 99 2.57 22.99 16.50
C ARG A 99 1.38 22.03 16.46
N PRO A 100 0.36 22.26 17.30
CA PRO A 100 -0.78 21.35 17.38
C PRO A 100 -1.50 21.30 16.03
N ARG A 101 -1.71 20.08 15.52
CA ARG A 101 -2.59 19.82 14.38
C ARG A 101 -3.90 19.27 14.90
N TRP A 102 -5.00 19.78 14.38
CA TRP A 102 -6.34 19.31 14.70
C TRP A 102 -7.21 19.44 13.45
N TYR A 103 -8.29 18.67 13.42
CA TYR A 103 -9.27 18.68 12.34
C TYR A 103 -10.58 19.22 12.90
N THR A 104 -11.19 20.19 12.22
CA THR A 104 -12.52 20.75 12.57
C THR A 104 -13.61 19.69 12.48
N ASP A 105 -13.55 18.87 11.44
CA ASP A 105 -14.39 17.70 11.26
C ASP A 105 -13.49 16.51 10.93
N VAL A 106 -13.53 15.50 11.79
CA VAL A 106 -12.78 14.26 11.57
C VAL A 106 -13.30 13.51 10.34
N ASN A 107 -14.58 13.68 9.98
CA ASN A 107 -15.16 13.02 8.82
C ASN A 107 -14.62 13.57 7.51
N ASP A 108 -14.35 14.88 7.43
CA ASP A 108 -13.75 15.48 6.24
C ASP A 108 -12.36 14.88 5.97
N TRP A 109 -11.58 14.69 7.02
CA TRP A 109 -10.28 14.03 6.93
C TRP A 109 -10.39 12.52 6.64
N TRP A 110 -11.28 11.81 7.34
CA TRP A 110 -11.37 10.35 7.29
C TRP A 110 -12.07 9.81 6.04
N ARG A 111 -13.10 10.52 5.58
CA ARG A 111 -14.03 10.05 4.53
C ARG A 111 -14.64 11.18 3.72
N GLY A 112 -14.01 12.36 3.71
CA GLY A 112 -14.42 13.49 2.90
C GLY A 112 -14.16 13.27 1.41
N ASP A 113 -14.50 14.29 0.63
CA ASP A 113 -14.34 14.25 -0.82
C ASP A 113 -12.88 14.05 -1.22
N GLY A 114 -12.66 13.13 -2.16
CA GLY A 114 -11.32 12.80 -2.62
C GLY A 114 -10.48 11.99 -1.63
N ILE A 115 -11.04 11.46 -0.53
CA ILE A 115 -10.37 10.44 0.29
C ILE A 115 -10.58 9.05 -0.32
N CYS A 116 -11.84 8.65 -0.47
CA CYS A 116 -12.23 7.39 -1.11
C CYS A 116 -12.87 7.65 -2.47
N ARG A 117 -12.50 6.84 -3.48
CA ARG A 117 -13.26 6.75 -4.74
C ARG A 117 -14.69 6.33 -4.39
N GLN A 118 -15.66 7.11 -4.87
CA GLN A 118 -17.07 6.77 -4.77
C GLN A 118 -17.51 6.01 -6.03
N GLY A 119 -18.26 4.92 -5.88
CA GLY A 119 -18.75 4.12 -7.00
C GLY A 119 -17.82 2.98 -7.43
N SER A 120 -17.78 2.70 -8.73
CA SER A 120 -16.96 1.61 -9.30
C SER A 120 -15.48 1.93 -9.16
N TRP A 121 -14.64 0.91 -8.90
CA TRP A 121 -13.19 1.10 -8.84
C TRP A 121 -12.58 1.60 -10.16
N ARG A 122 -13.31 1.44 -11.28
CA ARG A 122 -12.93 1.89 -12.63
C ARG A 122 -13.48 3.27 -13.02
N ASN A 123 -14.39 3.84 -12.23
CA ASN A 123 -14.98 5.16 -12.52
C ASN A 123 -14.28 6.26 -11.75
#